data_AF-A0A2S7Y2U4-F1
#
_entry.id   AF-A0A2S7Y2U4-F1
#
_cell.length_a   1.000
_cell.length_b   1.000
_cell.length_c   1.000
_cell.angle_alpha   90.00
_cell.angle_beta   90.00
_cell.angle_gamma   90.00
#
_symmetry.space_group_name_H-M   'P 1'
#
loop_
_entity.id
_entity.type
_entity.pdbx_description
1 polymer ?
#
loop_
_entity_poly.entity_id
_entity_poly.type
_entity_poly.pdbx_seq_one_letter_code
_entity_poly.pdbx_strand_id
1 'polypeptide(L)'
;MNSHRDLSLAAPHVVERFARDFLTDKCGVIRQNTRSGRDRILYYRKISGPDLASQVRLMRHVSHDNIVHVLRAMECEDSEHLLEISEYMSHVVVDLCVKSFAAFDELALAAILGQVLRGLKSMTDAGLGQTNFSTSKILADNHGNVKIACAAYSKNWQNRPTMLVPLVHQLMYPWDYAKGISFRSDKWSEDSEAIEFWQALLQPNATMEDLMTVRPVSTIRRSAD
;
A
#
# COMPACT_ATOMS: atom_id res chain seq x y z
N MET A 1 14.68 -17.56 -5.39
CA MET A 1 15.93 -17.25 -4.66
C MET A 1 16.02 -15.73 -4.52
N ASN A 2 15.59 -15.20 -3.37
CA ASN A 2 15.71 -13.77 -3.07
C ASN A 2 17.11 -13.51 -2.52
N SER A 3 17.91 -12.73 -3.23
CA SER A 3 19.22 -12.32 -2.71
C SER A 3 19.00 -11.20 -1.69
N HIS A 4 18.96 -11.55 -0.42
CA HIS A 4 19.03 -10.59 0.67
C HIS A 4 20.49 -10.15 0.77
N ARG A 5 20.81 -8.91 0.38
CA ARG A 5 22.14 -8.33 0.61
C ARG A 5 22.09 -7.53 1.90
N ASP A 6 22.60 -8.12 2.97
CA ASP A 6 22.83 -7.44 4.25
C ASP A 6 23.93 -6.39 4.04
N LEU A 7 23.52 -5.12 4.10
CA LEU A 7 24.39 -3.99 3.90
C LEU A 7 24.32 -3.11 5.12
N SER A 8 25.07 -3.48 6.15
CA SER A 8 25.35 -2.67 7.34
C SER A 8 26.03 -1.36 6.93
N LEU A 9 25.26 -0.38 6.45
CA LEU A 9 25.78 0.91 6.02
C LEU A 9 25.49 1.95 7.11
N ALA A 10 26.55 2.35 7.80
CA ALA A 10 26.54 3.11 9.04
C ALA A 10 26.12 4.59 8.90
N ALA A 11 25.80 5.08 7.69
CA ALA A 11 25.32 6.45 7.50
C ALA A 11 24.41 6.63 6.27
N PRO A 12 23.44 7.58 6.29
CA PRO A 12 22.47 7.79 5.20
C PRO A 12 23.12 8.01 3.82
N HIS A 13 24.19 8.81 3.74
CA HIS A 13 24.91 9.07 2.49
C HIS A 13 25.59 7.82 1.91
N VAL A 14 25.92 6.84 2.75
CA VAL A 14 26.52 5.57 2.32
C VAL A 14 25.44 4.64 1.77
N VAL A 15 24.25 4.61 2.39
CA VAL A 15 23.09 3.91 1.84
C VAL A 15 22.70 4.49 0.49
N GLU A 16 22.67 5.81 0.36
CA GLU A 16 22.34 6.49 -0.89
C GLU A 16 23.34 6.20 -2.01
N ARG A 17 24.66 6.28 -1.71
CA ARG A 17 25.71 5.94 -2.66
C ARG A 17 25.70 4.46 -3.03
N PHE A 18 25.57 3.57 -2.04
CA PHE A 18 25.47 2.14 -2.30
C PHE A 18 24.25 1.82 -3.16
N ALA A 19 23.11 2.43 -2.86
CA ALA A 19 21.88 2.16 -3.57
C ALA A 19 21.92 2.65 -5.02
N ARG A 20 22.59 3.78 -5.26
CA ARG A 20 22.87 4.31 -6.59
C ARG A 20 23.82 3.43 -7.39
N ASP A 21 24.92 3.02 -6.78
CA ASP A 21 26.08 2.47 -7.50
C ASP A 21 26.03 0.93 -7.62
N PHE A 22 25.30 0.21 -6.75
CA PHE A 22 25.43 -1.25 -6.62
C PHE A 22 24.12 -2.06 -6.74
N LEU A 23 22.97 -1.40 -6.86
CA LEU A 23 21.69 -2.10 -6.96
C LEU A 23 21.37 -2.38 -8.43
N THR A 24 21.72 -3.58 -8.87
CA THR A 24 21.38 -4.10 -10.21
C THR A 24 19.91 -4.51 -10.32
N ASP A 25 19.27 -4.79 -9.18
CA ASP A 25 17.91 -5.31 -9.12
C ASP A 25 16.88 -4.17 -9.19
N LYS A 26 15.72 -4.44 -9.80
CA LYS A 26 14.61 -3.49 -9.90
C LYS A 26 14.09 -3.02 -8.54
N CYS A 27 14.22 -3.84 -7.51
CA CYS A 27 13.84 -3.51 -6.13
C CYS A 27 14.50 -4.46 -5.13
N GLY A 28 14.45 -4.11 -3.84
CA GLY A 28 14.97 -4.96 -2.77
C GLY A 28 14.91 -4.29 -1.40
N VAL A 29 15.64 -4.87 -0.46
CA VAL A 29 15.63 -4.47 0.96
C VAL A 29 17.05 -4.15 1.40
N ILE A 30 17.22 -3.06 2.15
CA ILE A 30 18.49 -2.63 2.74
C ILE A 30 18.34 -2.58 4.25
N ARG A 31 19.37 -3.02 4.97
CA ARG A 31 19.43 -2.92 6.43
C ARG A 31 20.34 -1.77 6.84
N GLN A 32 19.76 -0.66 7.26
CA GLN A 32 20.52 0.51 7.73
C GLN A 32 20.76 0.43 9.24
N ASN A 33 22.02 0.47 9.66
CA ASN A 33 22.35 0.61 11.08
C ASN A 33 22.29 2.11 11.46
N THR A 34 21.46 2.46 12.44
CA THR A 34 21.33 3.85 12.89
C THR A 34 22.36 4.17 13.97
N ARG A 35 22.74 5.46 14.10
CA ARG A 35 23.63 5.93 15.19
C ARG A 35 23.14 5.58 16.61
N SER A 36 21.84 5.27 16.75
CA SER A 36 21.23 4.83 18.00
C SER A 36 21.44 3.34 18.32
N GLY A 37 22.16 2.60 17.47
CA GLY A 37 22.34 1.15 17.58
C GLY A 37 21.12 0.33 17.15
N ARG A 38 20.04 0.97 16.70
CA ARG A 38 18.87 0.29 16.13
C ARG A 38 19.06 0.05 14.64
N ASP A 39 18.92 -1.19 14.23
CA ASP A 39 18.79 -1.55 12.81
C ASP A 39 17.42 -1.10 12.29
N ARG A 40 17.41 -0.49 11.11
CA ARG A 40 16.19 -0.17 10.36
C ARG A 40 16.22 -0.89 9.03
N ILE A 41 15.13 -1.56 8.71
CA ILE A 41 14.93 -2.18 7.40
C ILE A 41 14.25 -1.15 6.48
N LEU A 42 14.80 -0.98 5.28
CA LEU A 42 14.35 -0.05 4.25
C LEU A 42 14.03 -0.83 2.98
N TYR A 43 13.03 -0.37 2.24
CA TYR A 43 12.76 -0.85 0.90
C TYR A 43 13.34 0.12 -0.11
N TYR A 44 13.91 -0.41 -1.20
CA TYR A 44 14.30 0.39 -2.35
C TYR A 44 13.69 -0.15 -3.63
N ARG A 45 13.50 0.74 -4.61
CA ARG A 45 13.16 0.36 -5.97
C ARG A 45 13.63 1.37 -7.00
N LYS A 46 13.86 0.87 -8.21
CA LYS A 46 14.07 1.67 -9.40
C LYS A 46 12.73 1.88 -10.11
N ILE A 47 12.42 3.14 -10.40
CA ILE A 47 11.22 3.56 -11.11
C ILE A 47 11.67 4.18 -12.43
N SER A 48 11.12 3.71 -13.54
CA SER A 48 11.27 4.32 -14.86
C SER A 48 9.94 4.93 -15.28
N GLY A 49 9.98 5.98 -16.10
CA GLY A 49 8.78 6.60 -16.63
C GLY A 49 8.99 8.05 -17.06
N PRO A 50 7.96 8.67 -17.67
CA PRO A 50 8.03 10.08 -18.03
C PRO A 50 7.99 10.97 -16.78
N ASP A 51 8.66 12.12 -16.85
CA ASP A 51 8.61 13.20 -15.86
C ASP A 51 8.92 12.75 -14.42
N LEU A 52 10.03 12.02 -14.27
CA LEU A 52 10.58 11.55 -13.01
C LEU A 52 10.75 12.68 -11.97
N ALA A 53 11.23 13.84 -12.40
CA ALA A 53 11.39 15.00 -11.53
C ALA A 53 10.06 15.45 -10.89
N SER A 54 8.95 15.46 -11.64
CA SER A 54 7.63 15.71 -11.05
C SER A 54 7.18 14.61 -10.11
N GLN A 55 7.42 13.34 -10.43
CA GLN A 55 7.10 12.23 -9.52
C GLN A 55 7.82 12.39 -8.18
N VAL A 56 9.12 12.71 -8.17
CA VAL A 56 9.88 13.00 -6.94
C VAL A 56 9.26 14.14 -6.14
N ARG A 57 8.95 15.26 -6.79
CA ARG A 57 8.32 16.41 -6.11
C ARG A 57 7.01 15.98 -5.48
N LEU A 58 6.16 15.32 -6.25
CA LEU A 58 4.87 14.84 -5.79
C LEU A 58 5.04 13.87 -4.58
N MET A 59 6.09 13.02 -4.55
CA MET A 59 6.25 11.98 -3.50
C MET A 59 6.51 12.62 -2.15
N ARG A 60 7.20 13.76 -2.17
CA ARG A 60 7.53 14.53 -0.98
C ARG A 60 6.35 15.32 -0.41
N HIS A 61 5.28 15.54 -1.19
CA HIS A 61 4.11 16.31 -0.73
C HIS A 61 3.04 15.45 -0.06
N VAL A 62 3.15 14.11 -0.16
CA VAL A 62 2.16 13.19 0.40
C VAL A 62 2.73 12.56 1.66
N SER A 63 2.19 12.94 2.81
CA SER A 63 2.52 12.34 4.10
C SER A 63 1.24 12.01 4.85
N HIS A 64 0.98 10.71 5.03
CA HIS A 64 -0.21 10.21 5.72
C HIS A 64 0.08 8.81 6.27
N ASP A 65 -0.51 8.45 7.40
CA ASP A 65 -0.23 7.16 8.08
C ASP A 65 -0.59 5.94 7.23
N ASN A 66 -1.54 6.08 6.32
CA ASN A 66 -1.95 5.03 5.37
C ASN A 66 -1.32 5.15 3.98
N ILE A 67 -0.22 5.89 3.85
CA ILE A 67 0.57 6.00 2.63
C ILE A 67 2.02 5.66 2.96
N VAL A 68 2.65 4.84 2.10
CA VAL A 68 4.04 4.44 2.30
C VAL A 68 4.93 5.68 2.32
N HIS A 69 5.66 5.85 3.41
CA HIS A 69 6.53 6.98 3.62
C HIS A 69 7.81 6.85 2.79
N VAL A 70 7.91 7.69 1.76
CA VAL A 70 9.11 7.83 0.94
C VAL A 70 10.13 8.67 1.69
N LEU A 71 11.23 8.03 2.10
CA LEU A 71 12.31 8.67 2.85
C LEU A 71 13.25 9.46 1.94
N ARG A 72 13.49 8.92 0.74
CA ARG A 72 14.33 9.51 -0.30
C ARG A 72 13.82 9.13 -1.67
N ALA A 73 13.99 10.05 -2.61
CA ALA A 73 13.89 9.76 -4.03
C ALA A 73 14.98 10.56 -4.75
N MET A 74 15.75 9.89 -5.60
CA MET A 74 16.95 10.40 -6.26
C MET A 74 16.99 9.92 -7.70
N GLU A 75 17.52 10.74 -8.60
CA GLU A 75 17.81 10.32 -9.98
C GLU A 75 19.03 9.39 -9.99
N CYS A 76 18.96 8.34 -10.81
CA CYS A 76 20.09 7.45 -11.12
C CYS A 76 21.02 8.10 -12.15
N GLU A 77 22.25 7.60 -12.27
CA GLU A 77 23.23 8.15 -13.22
C GLU A 77 22.81 8.03 -14.69
N ASP A 78 22.00 7.03 -15.01
CA ASP A 78 21.44 6.83 -16.35
C ASP A 78 20.42 7.90 -16.76
N SER A 79 19.97 8.75 -15.85
CA SER A 79 18.92 9.77 -16.06
C SER A 79 17.56 9.21 -16.56
N GLU A 80 17.42 7.89 -16.63
CA GLU A 80 16.21 7.18 -17.06
C GLU A 80 15.45 6.57 -15.88
N HIS A 81 16.09 6.53 -14.71
CA HIS A 81 15.53 5.91 -13.51
C HIS A 81 15.57 6.85 -12.30
N LEU A 82 14.58 6.69 -11.43
CA LEU A 82 14.62 7.15 -10.05
C LEU A 82 14.86 5.99 -9.12
N LEU A 83 15.74 6.18 -8.16
CA LEU A 83 15.84 5.36 -6.97
C LEU A 83 14.94 5.95 -5.88
N GLU A 84 13.89 5.21 -5.51
CA GLU A 84 13.07 5.48 -4.33
C GLU A 84 13.56 4.61 -3.16
N ILE A 85 13.69 5.22 -1.99
CA ILE A 85 13.89 4.54 -0.71
C ILE A 85 12.73 4.91 0.21
N SER A 86 12.06 3.89 0.73
CA SER A 86 10.86 4.03 1.56
C SER A 86 10.94 3.15 2.81
N GLU A 87 10.00 3.36 3.72
CA GLU A 87 9.81 2.42 4.83
C GLU A 87 9.53 1.00 4.31
N TYR A 88 9.99 0.01 5.06
CA TYR A 88 9.76 -1.39 4.71
C TYR A 88 8.40 -1.85 5.25
N MET A 89 7.54 -2.29 4.34
CA MET A 89 6.30 -3.00 4.67
C MET A 89 6.53 -4.48 4.43
N SER A 90 6.21 -5.32 5.42
CA SER A 90 6.61 -6.73 5.43
C SER A 90 5.78 -7.60 4.49
N HIS A 91 4.55 -7.18 4.17
CA HIS A 91 3.59 -8.02 3.47
C HIS A 91 2.77 -7.25 2.44
N VAL A 92 2.30 -7.98 1.43
CA VAL A 92 1.16 -7.57 0.62
C VAL A 92 -0.10 -8.06 1.32
N VAL A 93 -1.10 -7.18 1.47
CA VAL A 93 -2.30 -7.45 2.27
C VAL A 93 -3.10 -8.64 1.75
N VAL A 94 -3.26 -8.78 0.43
CA VAL A 94 -4.00 -9.91 -0.14
C VAL A 94 -3.31 -11.25 0.11
N ASP A 95 -1.98 -11.29 0.19
CA ASP A 95 -1.23 -12.51 0.52
C ASP A 95 -1.40 -12.91 1.98
N LEU A 96 -1.52 -11.93 2.89
CA LEU A 96 -1.87 -12.20 4.29
C LEU A 96 -3.28 -12.75 4.42
N CYS A 97 -4.25 -12.16 3.69
CA CYS A 97 -5.63 -12.64 3.68
C CYS A 97 -5.67 -14.10 3.22
N VAL A 98 -4.99 -14.44 2.12
CA VAL A 98 -4.88 -15.81 1.60
C VAL A 98 -4.37 -16.78 2.67
N LYS A 99 -3.31 -16.42 3.41
CA LYS A 99 -2.70 -17.29 4.42
C LYS A 99 -3.56 -17.48 5.67
N SER A 100 -4.37 -16.49 6.03
CA SER A 100 -5.10 -16.43 7.29
C SER A 100 -6.62 -16.36 7.11
N PHE A 101 -7.13 -16.72 5.93
CA PHE A 101 -8.52 -16.47 5.55
C PHE A 101 -9.55 -17.14 6.49
N ALA A 102 -9.19 -18.27 7.08
CA ALA A 102 -10.03 -18.95 8.06
C ALA A 102 -10.38 -18.03 9.26
N ALA A 103 -9.42 -17.23 9.71
CA ALA A 103 -9.57 -16.28 10.83
C ALA A 103 -9.87 -14.84 10.38
N PHE A 104 -9.91 -14.57 9.07
CA PHE A 104 -10.16 -13.24 8.52
C PHE A 104 -11.65 -12.87 8.61
N ASP A 105 -12.04 -11.95 9.47
CA ASP A 105 -13.44 -11.60 9.72
C ASP A 105 -13.83 -10.21 9.17
N GLU A 106 -15.07 -9.78 9.43
CA GLU A 106 -15.56 -8.47 9.00
C GLU A 106 -14.77 -7.32 9.63
N LEU A 107 -14.31 -7.49 10.87
CA LEU A 107 -13.51 -6.48 11.57
C LEU A 107 -12.13 -6.33 10.92
N ALA A 108 -11.48 -7.42 10.51
CA ALA A 108 -10.23 -7.38 9.78
C ALA A 108 -10.41 -6.75 8.38
N LEU A 109 -11.50 -7.10 7.68
CA LEU A 109 -11.85 -6.50 6.39
C LEU A 109 -12.06 -4.99 6.52
N ALA A 110 -12.88 -4.58 7.48
CA ALA A 110 -13.10 -3.21 7.89
C ALA A 110 -11.77 -2.49 8.15
N ALA A 111 -10.87 -3.10 8.95
CA ALA A 111 -9.63 -2.46 9.39
C ALA A 111 -8.69 -2.16 8.23
N ILE A 112 -8.64 -3.06 7.26
CA ILE A 112 -7.89 -2.87 6.02
C ILE A 112 -8.53 -1.77 5.17
N LEU A 113 -9.83 -1.88 4.90
CA LEU A 113 -10.52 -0.97 3.99
C LEU A 113 -10.59 0.45 4.52
N GLY A 114 -10.83 0.64 5.81
CA GLY A 114 -10.82 1.95 6.45
C GLY A 114 -9.45 2.63 6.38
N GLN A 115 -8.36 1.88 6.54
CA GLN A 115 -7.01 2.41 6.35
C GLN A 115 -6.75 2.81 4.89
N VAL A 116 -7.11 1.95 3.92
CA VAL A 116 -6.96 2.25 2.50
C VAL A 116 -7.78 3.47 2.09
N LEU A 117 -9.03 3.56 2.51
CA LEU A 117 -9.90 4.69 2.19
C LEU A 117 -9.38 6.01 2.79
N ARG A 118 -8.87 6.00 4.03
CA ARG A 118 -8.21 7.18 4.62
C ARG A 118 -7.00 7.63 3.79
N GLY A 119 -6.17 6.68 3.36
CA GLY A 119 -5.05 6.96 2.45
C GLY A 119 -5.51 7.58 1.12
N LEU A 120 -6.48 6.97 0.45
CA LEU A 120 -7.04 7.49 -0.81
C LEU A 120 -7.69 8.87 -0.64
N LYS A 121 -8.43 9.09 0.46
CA LYS A 121 -9.03 10.39 0.77
C LYS A 121 -7.95 11.45 0.93
N SER A 122 -6.91 11.17 1.71
CA SER A 122 -5.82 12.14 1.92
C SER A 122 -5.12 12.54 0.61
N MET A 123 -4.96 11.60 -0.34
CA MET A 123 -4.47 11.94 -1.68
C MET A 123 -5.45 12.81 -2.45
N THR A 124 -6.74 12.47 -2.46
CA THR A 124 -7.79 13.26 -3.14
C THR A 124 -7.84 14.68 -2.58
N ASP A 125 -7.79 14.84 -1.27
CA ASP A 125 -7.80 16.14 -0.58
C ASP A 125 -6.56 16.99 -0.95
N ALA A 126 -5.41 16.33 -1.19
CA ALA A 126 -4.19 16.95 -1.71
C ALA A 126 -4.22 17.22 -3.23
N GLY A 127 -5.34 16.93 -3.91
CA GLY A 127 -5.49 17.07 -5.35
C GLY A 127 -4.70 16.04 -6.14
N LEU A 128 -4.51 14.83 -5.61
CA LEU A 128 -3.71 13.76 -6.19
C LEU A 128 -4.53 12.48 -6.37
N GLY A 129 -4.41 11.86 -7.54
CA GLY A 129 -4.99 10.55 -7.81
C GLY A 129 -3.94 9.49 -8.12
N GLN A 130 -4.14 8.29 -7.57
CA GLN A 130 -3.32 7.12 -7.85
C GLN A 130 -3.65 6.57 -9.23
N THR A 131 -2.71 6.67 -10.17
CA THR A 131 -2.94 6.30 -11.58
C THR A 131 -2.76 4.81 -11.85
N ASN A 132 -2.12 4.09 -10.93
CA ASN A 132 -1.73 2.70 -11.13
C ASN A 132 -2.08 1.83 -9.91
N PHE A 133 -3.26 2.03 -9.35
CA PHE A 133 -3.75 1.25 -8.22
C PHE A 133 -3.80 -0.25 -8.54
N SER A 134 -3.29 -1.08 -7.64
CA SER A 134 -3.32 -2.54 -7.73
C SER A 134 -3.30 -3.16 -6.33
N THR A 135 -3.83 -4.38 -6.19
CA THR A 135 -3.86 -5.08 -4.89
C THR A 135 -2.46 -5.34 -4.32
N SER A 136 -1.46 -5.54 -5.20
CA SER A 136 -0.05 -5.67 -4.84
C SER A 136 0.60 -4.43 -4.22
N LYS A 137 -0.07 -3.27 -4.28
CA LYS A 137 0.40 -2.01 -3.68
C LYS A 137 -0.22 -1.70 -2.33
N ILE A 138 -1.09 -2.57 -1.85
CA ILE A 138 -1.68 -2.46 -0.52
C ILE A 138 -0.85 -3.32 0.40
N LEU A 139 -0.03 -2.64 1.20
CA LEU A 139 1.02 -3.26 1.99
C LEU A 139 0.69 -3.20 3.46
N ALA A 140 1.18 -4.17 4.23
CA ALA A 140 1.02 -4.23 5.67
C ALA A 140 2.34 -4.50 6.39
N ASP A 141 2.46 -3.97 7.61
CA ASP A 141 3.53 -4.32 8.54
C ASP A 141 3.05 -5.34 9.58
N ASN A 142 3.95 -5.77 10.46
CA ASN A 142 3.64 -6.73 11.53
C ASN A 142 2.85 -6.13 12.69
N HIS A 143 2.55 -4.82 12.66
CA HIS A 143 1.78 -4.11 13.66
C HIS A 143 0.33 -3.87 13.21
N GLY A 144 -0.05 -4.34 12.01
CA GLY A 144 -1.39 -4.16 11.45
C GLY A 144 -1.61 -2.83 10.73
N ASN A 145 -0.55 -2.03 10.53
CA ASN A 145 -0.65 -0.81 9.74
C ASN A 145 -0.74 -1.16 8.27
N VAL A 146 -1.74 -0.61 7.58
CA VAL A 146 -1.97 -0.78 6.14
C VAL A 146 -1.67 0.51 5.40
N LYS A 147 -0.85 0.42 4.36
CA LYS A 147 -0.38 1.57 3.58
C LYS A 147 -0.44 1.33 2.08
N ILE A 148 -0.71 2.39 1.34
CA ILE A 148 -0.70 2.40 -0.13
C ILE A 148 0.70 2.76 -0.62
N ALA A 149 1.29 1.92 -1.48
CA ALA A 149 2.54 2.23 -2.16
C ALA A 149 2.33 3.24 -3.31
N CYS A 150 2.90 4.43 -3.20
CA CYS A 150 2.65 5.57 -4.09
C CYS A 150 3.67 5.67 -5.24
N ALA A 151 3.59 4.76 -6.20
CA ALA A 151 4.52 4.73 -7.33
C ALA A 151 4.23 5.71 -8.47
N ALA A 152 2.96 6.09 -8.66
CA ALA A 152 2.61 7.02 -9.70
C ALA A 152 1.26 7.68 -9.39
N TYR A 153 1.28 8.99 -9.24
CA TYR A 153 0.07 9.78 -9.03
C TYR A 153 0.12 11.02 -9.89
N SER A 154 -1.06 11.55 -10.15
CA SER A 154 -1.27 12.67 -11.05
C SER A 154 -2.24 13.67 -10.42
N LYS A 155 -1.98 14.96 -10.63
CA LYS A 155 -2.87 16.04 -10.17
C LYS A 155 -4.24 16.02 -10.86
N ASN A 156 -4.31 15.40 -12.04
CA ASN A 156 -5.52 15.36 -12.86
C ASN A 156 -6.28 14.03 -12.75
N TRP A 157 -5.82 13.12 -11.88
CA TRP A 157 -6.45 11.82 -11.69
C TRP A 157 -7.37 11.86 -10.47
N GLN A 158 -8.54 11.23 -10.58
CA GLN A 158 -9.51 11.14 -9.48
C GLN A 158 -9.50 9.72 -8.92
N ASN A 159 -9.37 9.60 -7.59
CA ASN A 159 -9.55 8.33 -6.92
C ASN A 159 -11.05 8.01 -6.87
N ARG A 160 -11.48 7.02 -7.66
CA ARG A 160 -12.88 6.59 -7.72
C ARG A 160 -13.06 5.31 -6.92
N PRO A 161 -14.19 5.13 -6.20
CA PRO A 161 -14.48 3.90 -5.46
C PRO A 161 -14.22 2.62 -6.25
N THR A 162 -14.61 2.58 -7.53
CA THR A 162 -14.44 1.42 -8.41
C THR A 162 -13.01 0.88 -8.51
N MET A 163 -11.98 1.69 -8.21
CA MET A 163 -10.59 1.21 -8.13
C MET A 163 -10.38 0.16 -7.02
N LEU A 164 -11.22 0.16 -5.99
CA LEU A 164 -11.17 -0.78 -4.86
C LEU A 164 -11.79 -2.14 -5.18
N VAL A 165 -12.58 -2.25 -6.26
CA VAL A 165 -13.28 -3.50 -6.61
C VAL A 165 -12.34 -4.71 -6.65
N PRO A 166 -11.16 -4.66 -7.32
CA PRO A 166 -10.24 -5.80 -7.31
C PRO A 166 -9.70 -6.14 -5.92
N LEU A 167 -9.44 -5.13 -5.07
CA LEU A 167 -8.95 -5.33 -3.71
C LEU A 167 -10.02 -6.01 -2.85
N VAL A 168 -11.23 -5.46 -2.84
CA VAL A 168 -12.31 -5.95 -1.99
C VAL A 168 -12.73 -7.35 -2.42
N HIS A 169 -12.82 -7.59 -3.73
CA HIS A 169 -13.12 -8.93 -4.25
C HIS A 169 -12.06 -9.95 -3.84
N GLN A 170 -10.78 -9.61 -3.97
CA GLN A 170 -9.69 -10.53 -3.59
C GLN A 170 -9.62 -10.76 -2.06
N LEU A 171 -10.02 -9.79 -1.24
CA LEU A 171 -10.11 -9.95 0.21
C LEU A 171 -11.30 -10.83 0.64
N MET A 172 -12.46 -10.66 -0.02
CA MET A 172 -13.67 -11.39 0.33
C MET A 172 -13.71 -12.79 -0.27
N TYR A 173 -13.18 -12.96 -1.48
CA TYR A 173 -13.26 -14.18 -2.26
C TYR A 173 -11.86 -14.65 -2.73
N PRO A 174 -10.90 -14.87 -1.81
CA PRO A 174 -9.51 -15.14 -2.19
C PRO A 174 -9.33 -16.49 -2.91
N TRP A 175 -10.28 -17.41 -2.81
CA TRP A 175 -10.27 -18.69 -3.53
C TRP A 175 -10.36 -18.53 -5.05
N ASP A 176 -10.87 -17.40 -5.56
CA ASP A 176 -10.88 -17.10 -6.99
C ASP A 176 -9.48 -16.74 -7.52
N TYR A 177 -8.53 -16.43 -6.62
CA TYR A 177 -7.20 -15.92 -6.95
C TYR A 177 -6.06 -16.82 -6.48
N ALA A 178 -6.29 -17.63 -5.44
CA ALA A 178 -5.25 -18.44 -4.80
C ALA A 178 -5.65 -19.91 -4.69
N LYS A 179 -4.71 -20.79 -5.01
CA LYS A 179 -4.86 -22.24 -4.81
C LYS A 179 -4.71 -22.58 -3.33
N GLY A 180 -5.42 -23.63 -2.89
CA GLY A 180 -5.32 -24.13 -1.52
C GLY A 180 -6.24 -23.43 -0.52
N ILE A 181 -7.08 -22.48 -0.97
CA ILE A 181 -8.18 -21.95 -0.18
C ILE A 181 -9.45 -22.68 -0.60
N SER A 182 -10.13 -23.30 0.36
CA SER A 182 -11.46 -23.87 0.12
C SER A 182 -12.50 -22.77 -0.05
N PHE A 183 -13.37 -22.94 -1.04
CA PHE A 183 -14.58 -22.12 -1.19
C PHE A 183 -15.43 -22.16 0.09
N ARG A 184 -15.92 -21.00 0.52
CA ARG A 184 -16.72 -20.83 1.74
C ARG A 184 -17.94 -19.95 1.44
N SER A 185 -19.03 -20.57 1.01
CA SER A 185 -20.30 -19.87 0.76
C SER A 185 -20.90 -19.24 2.01
N ASP A 186 -20.51 -19.72 3.19
CA ASP A 186 -20.99 -19.29 4.50
C ASP A 186 -20.16 -18.16 5.12
N LYS A 187 -19.11 -17.69 4.43
CA LYS A 187 -18.15 -16.73 5.01
C LYS A 187 -18.78 -15.36 5.29
N TRP A 188 -19.57 -14.86 4.34
CA TRP A 188 -20.23 -13.57 4.41
C TRP A 188 -21.73 -13.83 4.25
N SER A 189 -22.51 -13.62 5.32
CA SER A 189 -23.97 -13.75 5.23
C SER A 189 -24.55 -12.64 4.35
N GLU A 190 -25.72 -12.85 3.77
CA GLU A 190 -26.34 -11.85 2.86
C GLU A 190 -26.57 -10.49 3.55
N ASP A 191 -26.89 -10.51 4.85
CA ASP A 191 -27.12 -9.31 5.67
C ASP A 191 -25.84 -8.80 6.39
N SER A 192 -24.66 -9.28 6.00
CA SER A 192 -23.41 -8.95 6.67
C SER A 192 -22.89 -7.56 6.28
N GLU A 193 -22.11 -6.94 7.17
CA GLU A 193 -21.51 -5.63 6.91
C GLU A 193 -20.55 -5.65 5.71
N ALA A 194 -19.86 -6.77 5.50
CA ALA A 194 -19.01 -6.99 4.33
C ALA A 194 -19.81 -6.96 3.01
N ILE A 195 -20.99 -7.59 2.97
CA ILE A 195 -21.87 -7.55 1.80
C ILE A 195 -22.47 -6.15 1.60
N GLU A 196 -22.88 -5.46 2.67
CA GLU A 196 -23.33 -4.07 2.62
C GLU A 196 -22.26 -3.16 1.97
N PHE A 197 -21.00 -3.28 2.39
CA PHE A 197 -19.90 -2.52 1.80
C PHE A 197 -19.67 -2.88 0.34
N TRP A 198 -19.69 -4.18 -0.01
CA TRP A 198 -19.54 -4.63 -1.39
C TRP A 198 -20.64 -4.04 -2.30
N GLN A 199 -21.89 -4.04 -1.85
CA GLN A 199 -23.01 -3.46 -2.59
C GLN A 199 -22.88 -1.94 -2.72
N ALA A 200 -22.44 -1.25 -1.66
CA ALA A 200 -22.20 0.20 -1.69
C ALA A 200 -21.10 0.57 -2.69
N LEU A 201 -20.02 -0.21 -2.73
CA LEU A 201 -18.90 -0.05 -3.66
C LEU A 201 -19.32 -0.17 -5.13
N LEU A 202 -20.29 -1.04 -5.41
CA LEU A 202 -20.78 -1.30 -6.76
C LEU A 202 -21.83 -0.28 -7.23
N GLN A 203 -22.28 0.65 -6.37
CA GLN A 203 -23.24 1.67 -6.78
C GLN A 203 -22.63 2.60 -7.84
N PRO A 204 -23.33 2.91 -8.96
CA PRO A 204 -22.80 3.73 -10.05
C PRO A 204 -22.33 5.12 -9.63
N ASN A 205 -22.96 5.69 -8.59
CA ASN A 205 -22.70 7.02 -8.07
C ASN A 205 -21.96 7.02 -6.73
N ALA A 206 -21.38 5.89 -6.32
CA ALA A 206 -20.63 5.80 -5.08
C ALA A 206 -19.48 6.83 -5.08
N THR A 207 -19.34 7.53 -3.96
CA THR A 207 -18.19 8.40 -3.68
C THR A 207 -17.30 7.77 -2.60
N MET A 208 -16.07 8.27 -2.48
CA MET A 208 -15.19 7.85 -1.39
C MET A 208 -15.75 8.24 -0.02
N GLU A 209 -16.54 9.32 0.05
CA GLU A 209 -17.17 9.77 1.28
C GLU A 209 -18.30 8.83 1.71
N ASP A 210 -19.12 8.37 0.75
CA ASP A 210 -20.17 7.38 1.02
C ASP A 210 -19.56 6.11 1.64
N LEU A 211 -18.48 5.58 1.04
CA LEU A 211 -17.80 4.37 1.52
C LEU A 211 -17.21 4.51 2.93
N MET A 212 -16.83 5.72 3.33
CA MET A 212 -16.32 5.99 4.69
C MET A 212 -17.41 5.94 5.75
N THR A 213 -18.69 6.02 5.36
CA THR A 213 -19.84 5.97 6.28
C THR A 213 -20.44 4.58 6.44
N VAL A 214 -20.17 3.66 5.49
CA VAL A 214 -20.66 2.28 5.53
C VAL A 214 -20.12 1.57 6.78
N ARG A 215 -20.98 0.79 7.44
CA ARG A 215 -20.75 0.20 8.78
C ARG A 215 -19.40 -0.46 9.02
N PRO A 216 -18.88 -1.36 8.15
CA PRO A 216 -17.60 -1.98 8.45
C PRO A 216 -16.51 -0.92 8.59
N VAL A 217 -16.53 0.13 7.78
CA VAL A 217 -15.52 1.21 7.86
C VAL A 217 -15.80 2.18 9.01
N SER A 218 -17.06 2.54 9.26
CA SER A 218 -17.42 3.52 10.30
C SER A 218 -17.27 2.98 11.73
N THR A 219 -17.31 1.66 11.93
CA THR A 219 -17.07 1.01 13.22
C THR A 219 -15.65 1.28 13.75
N ILE A 220 -14.64 1.38 12.87
CA ILE A 220 -13.26 1.71 13.25
C ILE A 220 -13.09 3.17 13.63
N ARG A 221 -13.88 4.06 13.03
CA ARG A 221 -13.81 5.48 13.34
C ARG A 221 -14.17 5.75 14.81
N ARG A 222 -15.13 4.99 15.35
CA ARG A 222 -15.58 5.10 16.75
C ARG A 222 -14.59 4.54 17.78
N SER A 223 -13.62 3.72 17.39
CA SER A 223 -12.63 3.16 18.32
C SER A 223 -11.31 3.94 18.35
N ALA A 224 -11.15 4.95 17.49
CA ALA A 224 -9.94 5.76 17.35
C ALA A 224 -10.11 7.21 17.84
N ASP A 225 -11.33 7.61 18.23
CA ASP A 225 -11.67 8.89 18.88
C ASP A 225 -11.87 8.67 20.40
#